data_AF-A0A7S2NWX5-F1
#
_entry.id   AF-A0A7S2NWX5-F1
#
_cell.length_a   1.000
_cell.length_b   1.000
_cell.length_c   1.000
_cell.angle_alpha   90.00
_cell.angle_beta   90.00
_cell.angle_gamma   90.00
#
_symmetry.space_group_name_H-M   'P 1'
#
loop_
_entity.id
_entity.type
_entity.pdbx_description
1 polymer ?
#
loop_
_entity_poly.entity_id
_entity_poly.type
_entity_poly.pdbx_seq_one_letter_code
_entity_poly.pdbx_strand_id
1 'polypeptide(L)'
;PAWDPLGQLLCFPYGEKMRHGISTPRYFAALFKRGEWESPQLYRGHTQRVSIARFAPLVFGAAGNVAEASVVFAMASQDGVVSVWLSSHPAPLAVLADLVDDNCSITDVSWAPDGSALAFASG
;
A
#
# COMPACT_ATOMS: atom_id res chain seq x y z
N PRO A 1 -8.89 -2.85 1.85
CA PRO A 1 -8.49 -3.18 0.46
C PRO A 1 -8.85 -1.99 -0.45
N ALA A 2 -8.20 -1.87 -1.60
CA ALA A 2 -8.50 -0.83 -2.59
C ALA A 2 -8.32 -1.36 -4.01
N TRP A 3 -9.20 -0.96 -4.92
CA TRP A 3 -9.00 -1.13 -6.36
C TRP A 3 -8.17 0.03 -6.90
N ASP A 4 -7.35 -0.24 -7.89
CA ASP A 4 -6.69 0.82 -8.66
C ASP A 4 -7.68 1.57 -9.56
N PRO A 5 -7.29 2.75 -10.10
CA PRO A 5 -8.17 3.57 -10.94
C PRO A 5 -8.66 2.87 -12.21
N LEU A 6 -7.92 1.88 -12.71
CA LEU A 6 -8.29 1.13 -13.92
C LEU A 6 -9.12 -0.13 -13.60
N GLY A 7 -9.29 -0.48 -12.32
CA GLY A 7 -9.99 -1.68 -11.87
C GLY A 7 -9.28 -2.99 -12.25
N GLN A 8 -7.98 -2.94 -12.54
CA GLN A 8 -7.16 -4.07 -12.93
C GLN A 8 -6.43 -4.71 -11.76
N LEU A 9 -6.19 -3.96 -10.69
CA LEU A 9 -5.39 -4.36 -9.54
C LEU A 9 -6.19 -4.16 -8.25
N LEU A 10 -6.10 -5.15 -7.35
CA LEU A 10 -6.71 -5.10 -6.03
C LEU A 10 -5.64 -5.28 -4.97
N CYS A 11 -5.42 -4.23 -4.17
CA CYS A 11 -4.47 -4.24 -3.07
C CYS A 11 -5.17 -4.59 -1.75
N PHE A 12 -4.69 -5.63 -1.07
CA PHE A 12 -5.11 -6.00 0.28
C PHE A 12 -4.02 -5.68 1.29
N PRO A 13 -4.29 -4.79 2.26
CA PRO A 13 -3.41 -4.64 3.42
C PRO A 13 -3.48 -5.91 4.27
N TYR A 14 -2.33 -6.43 4.70
CA TYR A 14 -2.22 -7.66 5.45
C TYR A 14 -1.30 -7.51 6.67
N GLY A 15 -1.70 -8.14 7.75
CA GLY A 15 -0.85 -8.30 8.93
C GLY A 15 -1.29 -9.50 9.75
N GLU A 16 -0.38 -10.44 9.96
CA GLU A 16 -0.59 -11.60 10.81
C GLU A 16 0.21 -11.45 12.10
N LYS A 17 -0.51 -11.46 13.24
CA LYS A 17 0.13 -11.53 14.56
C LYS A 17 0.67 -12.93 14.77
N MET A 18 1.88 -13.02 15.32
CA MET A 18 2.54 -14.27 15.69
C MET A 18 1.62 -15.16 16.53
N ARG A 19 1.31 -16.37 16.04
CA ARG A 19 0.43 -17.32 16.74
C ARG A 19 1.19 -18.26 17.68
N HIS A 20 2.49 -18.47 17.45
CA HIS A 20 3.36 -19.33 18.27
C HIS A 20 4.80 -18.79 18.31
N GLY A 21 5.56 -19.15 19.36
CA GLY A 21 6.94 -18.70 19.66
C GLY A 21 8.01 -18.86 18.56
N ILE A 22 7.67 -19.46 17.41
CA ILE A 22 8.61 -19.88 16.35
C ILE A 22 8.35 -19.14 15.02
N SER A 23 7.18 -18.50 14.83
CA SER A 23 6.85 -17.83 13.56
C SER A 23 7.24 -16.35 13.55
N THR A 24 7.88 -15.85 12.50
CA THR A 24 8.03 -14.39 12.33
C THR A 24 6.70 -13.74 11.96
N PRO A 25 6.35 -12.58 12.54
CA PRO A 25 5.17 -11.85 12.11
C PRO A 25 5.31 -11.45 10.64
N ARG A 26 4.18 -11.39 9.93
CA ARG A 26 4.16 -11.07 8.50
C ARG A 26 3.29 -9.84 8.25
N TYR A 27 3.94 -8.77 7.84
CA TYR A 27 3.30 -7.50 7.52
C TYR A 27 3.63 -7.13 6.08
N PHE A 28 2.60 -7.02 5.25
CA PHE A 28 2.75 -6.70 3.83
C PHE A 28 1.43 -6.23 3.25
N ALA A 29 1.44 -5.66 2.06
CA ALA A 29 0.25 -5.69 1.22
C ALA A 29 0.41 -6.70 0.08
N ALA A 30 -0.70 -7.34 -0.27
CA ALA A 30 -0.79 -8.24 -1.40
C ALA A 30 -1.52 -7.53 -2.55
N LEU A 31 -0.86 -7.42 -3.69
CA LEU A 31 -1.42 -6.85 -4.91
C LEU A 31 -1.79 -7.99 -5.85
N PHE A 32 -3.09 -8.12 -6.11
CA PHE A 32 -3.63 -9.10 -7.04
C PHE A 32 -3.99 -8.42 -8.35
N LYS A 33 -3.79 -9.13 -9.45
CA LYS A 33 -4.33 -8.75 -10.74
C LYS A 33 -5.73 -9.35 -10.89
N ARG A 34 -6.68 -8.58 -11.42
CA ARG A 34 -8.05 -9.04 -11.61
C ARG A 34 -8.06 -10.27 -12.51
N GLY A 35 -8.64 -11.35 -11.98
CA GLY A 35 -8.68 -12.66 -12.65
C GLY A 35 -7.51 -13.59 -12.30
N GLU A 36 -6.49 -13.10 -11.62
CA GLU A 36 -5.31 -13.86 -11.17
C GLU A 36 -5.15 -13.72 -9.64
N TRP A 37 -5.76 -14.64 -8.89
CA TRP A 37 -5.93 -14.53 -7.42
C TRP A 37 -4.97 -15.41 -6.60
N GLU A 38 -4.11 -16.18 -7.25
CA GLU A 38 -3.29 -17.19 -6.57
C GLU A 38 -1.87 -16.69 -6.25
N SER A 39 -1.31 -15.82 -7.08
CA SER A 39 0.08 -15.37 -7.03
C SER A 39 0.18 -13.85 -6.90
N PRO A 40 -0.14 -13.26 -5.74
CA PRO A 40 -0.04 -11.82 -5.54
C PRO A 40 1.41 -11.35 -5.50
N GLN A 41 1.64 -10.14 -6.00
CA GLN A 41 2.87 -9.42 -5.72
C GLN A 41 2.84 -8.87 -4.29
N LEU A 42 3.91 -9.07 -3.54
CA LEU A 42 3.98 -8.71 -2.12
C LEU A 42 4.82 -7.45 -1.90
N TYR A 43 4.29 -6.52 -1.12
CA TYR A 43 4.94 -5.27 -0.75
C TYR A 43 5.29 -5.30 0.73
N ARG A 44 6.58 -5.40 1.04
CA ARG A 44 7.12 -5.65 2.39
C ARG A 44 7.98 -4.47 2.84
N GLY A 45 7.90 -4.10 4.11
CA GLY A 45 8.73 -3.03 4.69
C GLY A 45 8.24 -2.51 6.04
N HIS A 46 6.93 -2.58 6.30
CA HIS A 46 6.36 -2.19 7.58
C HIS A 46 6.71 -3.18 8.71
N THR A 47 6.90 -2.65 9.91
CA THR A 47 7.28 -3.42 11.11
C THR A 47 6.08 -3.81 11.96
N GLN A 48 4.91 -3.26 11.65
CA GLN A 48 3.62 -3.65 12.23
C GLN A 48 2.55 -3.86 11.14
N ARG A 49 1.33 -4.18 11.56
CA ARG A 49 0.21 -4.47 10.66
C ARG A 49 -0.06 -3.31 9.70
N VAL A 50 0.06 -3.58 8.41
CA VAL A 50 -0.47 -2.71 7.36
C VAL A 50 -2.00 -2.72 7.48
N SER A 51 -2.57 -1.55 7.70
CA SER A 51 -4.01 -1.35 7.90
C SER A 51 -4.68 -0.69 6.69
N ILE A 52 -3.93 0.11 5.93
CA ILE A 52 -4.45 1.00 4.88
C ILE A 52 -3.72 0.74 3.57
N ALA A 53 -4.48 0.77 2.48
CA ALA A 53 -3.97 0.82 1.10
C ALA A 53 -4.86 1.77 0.27
N ARG A 54 -4.25 2.72 -0.45
CA ARG A 54 -4.94 3.73 -1.26
C ARG A 54 -4.17 4.02 -2.54
N PHE A 55 -4.81 3.81 -3.68
CA PHE A 55 -4.23 4.19 -4.97
C PHE A 55 -4.37 5.69 -5.20
N ALA A 56 -3.32 6.29 -5.77
CA ALA A 56 -3.38 7.62 -6.33
C ALA A 56 -4.28 7.60 -7.57
N PRO A 57 -4.97 8.71 -7.91
CA PRO A 57 -5.82 8.80 -9.10
C PRO A 57 -5.04 8.96 -10.41
N LEU A 58 -3.73 8.66 -10.40
CA LEU A 58 -2.82 8.84 -11.53
C LEU A 58 -2.38 7.49 -12.10
N VAL A 59 -2.33 7.43 -13.43
CA VAL A 59 -1.90 6.27 -14.20
C VAL A 59 -0.67 6.66 -15.01
N PHE A 60 0.39 5.88 -14.92
CA PHE A 60 1.66 6.08 -15.60
C PHE A 60 1.86 4.98 -16.65
N GLY A 61 2.24 5.35 -17.88
CA GLY A 61 2.47 4.39 -18.95
C GLY A 61 2.25 4.99 -20.33
N ALA A 62 2.48 4.19 -21.38
CA ALA A 62 2.22 4.61 -22.75
C ALA A 62 0.70 4.74 -23.00
N ALA A 63 0.29 5.81 -23.67
CA ALA A 63 -1.12 6.04 -24.01
C ALA A 63 -1.68 4.85 -24.80
N GLY A 64 -2.84 4.33 -24.37
CA GLY A 64 -3.50 3.18 -24.99
C GLY A 64 -2.96 1.80 -24.56
N ASN A 65 -1.84 1.72 -23.84
CA ASN A 65 -1.33 0.47 -23.29
C ASN A 65 -1.70 0.31 -21.81
N VAL A 66 -2.98 0.03 -21.56
CA VAL A 66 -3.50 -0.11 -20.20
C VAL A 66 -2.91 -1.33 -19.48
N ALA A 67 -2.49 -2.37 -20.20
CA ALA A 67 -1.95 -3.59 -19.62
C ALA A 67 -0.57 -3.40 -18.97
N GLU A 68 0.23 -2.45 -19.48
CA GLU A 68 1.54 -2.09 -18.94
C GLU A 68 1.49 -0.83 -18.07
N ALA A 69 0.29 -0.32 -17.80
CA ALA A 69 0.14 0.85 -16.95
C ALA A 69 0.57 0.54 -15.52
N SER A 70 1.33 1.47 -14.93
CA SER A 70 1.69 1.45 -13.52
C SER A 70 0.93 2.54 -12.77
N VAL A 71 0.58 2.23 -11.53
CA VAL A 71 -0.15 3.14 -10.64
C VAL A 71 0.63 3.31 -9.36
N VAL A 72 0.53 4.50 -8.77
CA VAL A 72 1.09 4.79 -7.46
C VAL A 72 0.07 4.44 -6.38
N PHE A 73 0.52 3.90 -5.25
CA PHE A 73 -0.33 3.70 -4.10
C PHE A 73 0.42 3.94 -2.79
N ALA A 74 -0.31 4.43 -1.81
CA ALA A 74 0.14 4.60 -0.44
C ALA A 74 -0.33 3.42 0.41
N MET A 75 0.52 3.01 1.33
CA MET A 75 0.21 2.10 2.42
C MET A 75 0.48 2.80 3.75
N ALA A 76 -0.28 2.44 4.76
CA ALA A 76 0.00 2.87 6.12
C ALA A 76 -0.25 1.75 7.12
N SER A 77 0.43 1.85 8.25
CA SER A 77 0.59 0.77 9.22
C SER A 77 0.47 1.29 10.65
N GLN A 78 0.29 0.35 11.57
CA GLN A 78 0.28 0.59 13.00
C GLN A 78 1.65 1.01 13.56
N ASP A 79 2.70 0.96 12.74
CA ASP A 79 4.04 1.46 13.07
C ASP A 79 4.19 2.99 12.90
N GLY A 80 3.11 3.70 12.59
CA GLY A 80 3.14 5.16 12.40
C GLY A 80 3.72 5.61 11.06
N VAL A 81 4.10 4.67 10.18
CA VAL A 81 4.75 4.95 8.90
C VAL A 81 3.73 4.97 7.76
N VAL A 82 3.92 5.89 6.82
CA VAL A 82 3.28 5.87 5.49
C VAL A 82 4.34 5.54 4.46
N SER A 83 4.06 4.62 3.53
CA SER A 83 4.97 4.25 2.45
C SER A 83 4.28 4.35 1.09
N VAL A 84 5.01 4.78 0.06
CA VAL A 84 4.49 5.01 -1.30
C VAL A 84 5.21 4.10 -2.29
N TRP A 85 4.46 3.50 -3.21
CA TRP A 85 4.93 2.41 -4.07
C TRP A 85 4.40 2.54 -5.50
N LEU A 86 5.11 1.92 -6.44
CA LEU A 86 4.61 1.66 -7.80
C LEU A 86 4.11 0.23 -7.91
N SER A 87 2.97 0.04 -8.59
CA SER A 87 2.42 -1.30 -8.86
C SER A 87 3.36 -2.23 -9.63
N SER A 88 4.26 -1.66 -10.43
CA SER A 88 5.20 -2.38 -11.30
C SER A 88 6.48 -2.79 -10.60
N HIS A 89 6.79 -2.23 -9.43
CA HIS A 89 8.07 -2.42 -8.75
C HIS A 89 7.88 -2.60 -7.24
N PRO A 90 8.27 -3.75 -6.65
CA PRO A 90 8.11 -4.02 -5.22
C PRO A 90 9.20 -3.35 -4.36
N ALA A 91 9.60 -2.12 -4.72
CA ALA A 91 10.49 -1.27 -3.94
C ALA A 91 9.78 0.06 -3.63
N PRO A 92 9.91 0.60 -2.41
CA PRO A 92 9.20 1.82 -2.04
C PRO A 92 9.81 3.00 -2.80
N LEU A 93 8.95 3.86 -3.36
CA LEU A 93 9.34 5.17 -3.88
C LEU A 93 9.71 6.12 -2.75
N ALA A 94 8.96 6.07 -1.65
CA ALA A 94 9.16 6.90 -0.49
C ALA A 94 8.69 6.18 0.78
N VAL A 95 9.36 6.47 1.89
CA VAL A 95 8.99 6.04 3.24
C VAL A 95 8.96 7.27 4.11
N LEU A 96 7.79 7.58 4.67
CA LEU A 96 7.56 8.72 5.54
C LEU A 96 7.43 8.19 6.97
N ALA A 97 8.50 8.35 7.74
CA ALA A 97 8.60 7.99 9.15
C ALA A 97 8.49 9.24 10.04
N ASP A 98 8.43 9.04 11.35
CA ASP A 98 8.37 10.11 12.36
C ASP A 98 7.21 11.10 12.13
N LEU A 99 6.10 10.61 11.56
CA LEU A 99 4.90 11.39 11.25
C LEU A 99 4.00 11.63 12.47
N VAL A 100 4.11 10.75 13.46
CA VAL A 100 3.27 10.69 14.66
C VAL A 100 4.13 10.25 15.85
N ASP A 101 3.68 10.53 17.07
CA ASP A 101 4.33 10.05 18.28
C ASP A 101 4.35 8.50 18.33
N ASP A 102 5.30 7.92 19.07
CA ASP A 102 5.53 6.46 19.15
C ASP A 102 4.31 5.60 19.53
N ASN A 103 3.30 6.21 20.17
CA ASN A 103 2.09 5.52 20.62
C ASN A 103 0.86 5.83 19.76
N CYS A 104 1.04 6.57 18.67
CA CYS A 104 0.01 6.91 17.69
C CYS A 104 0.12 6.01 16.47
N SER A 105 -1.01 5.82 15.77
CA SER A 105 -1.05 5.02 14.54
C SER A 105 -1.76 5.77 13.42
N ILE A 106 -1.37 5.50 12.18
CA ILE A 106 -2.07 6.05 11.01
C ILE A 106 -3.40 5.31 10.84
N THR A 107 -4.50 6.06 10.87
CA THR A 107 -5.87 5.53 10.85
C THR A 107 -6.55 5.69 9.50
N ASP A 108 -6.14 6.68 8.70
CA ASP A 108 -6.54 6.79 7.29
C ASP A 108 -5.51 7.58 6.47
N VAL A 109 -5.59 7.41 5.16
CA VAL A 109 -4.80 8.13 4.16
C VAL A 109 -5.71 8.49 2.98
N SER A 110 -5.52 9.66 2.38
CA SER A 110 -6.25 10.06 1.18
C SER A 110 -5.40 10.88 0.23
N TRP A 111 -5.46 10.55 -1.06
CA TRP A 111 -4.81 11.31 -2.11
C TRP A 111 -5.67 12.51 -2.52
N ALA A 112 -5.03 13.62 -2.85
CA ALA A 112 -5.69 14.70 -3.58
C ALA A 112 -6.23 14.18 -4.93
N PRO A 113 -7.31 14.75 -5.48
CA PRO A 113 -7.89 14.30 -6.75
C PRO A 113 -6.94 14.40 -7.95
N ASP A 114 -5.96 15.29 -7.90
CA ASP A 114 -4.91 15.45 -8.91
C ASP A 114 -3.66 14.58 -8.63
N GLY A 115 -3.65 13.85 -7.52
CA GLY A 115 -2.53 13.02 -7.06
C GLY A 115 -1.31 13.79 -6.57
N SER A 116 -1.39 15.12 -6.41
CA SER A 116 -0.25 15.97 -6.05
C SER A 116 0.10 15.93 -4.55
N ALA A 117 -0.87 15.59 -3.71
CA ALA A 117 -0.72 15.57 -2.26
C ALA A 117 -1.32 14.30 -1.64
N LEU A 118 -0.81 13.96 -0.46
CA LEU A 118 -1.28 12.86 0.37
C LEU A 118 -1.56 13.41 1.78
N ALA A 119 -2.79 13.28 2.23
CA ALA A 119 -3.18 13.59 3.60
C ALA A 119 -3.27 12.28 4.41
N PHE A 120 -2.99 12.36 5.71
CA PHE A 120 -3.17 11.25 6.64
C PHE A 120 -3.90 11.72 7.91
N ALA A 121 -4.54 10.77 8.59
CA ALA A 121 -5.10 10.95 9.91
C ALA A 121 -4.43 9.98 10.89
N SER A 122 -4.28 10.41 12.14
CA SER A 122 -3.74 9.61 13.22
C SER A 122 -4.69 9.56 14.41
N GLY A 123 -4.62 8.46 15.15
CA GLY A 123 -5.36 8.26 16.41
C GLY A 123 -4.44 8.27 17.61
#